data_AF-A0A7W0VVM9-F1
#
_entry.id   AF-A0A7W0VVM9-F1
#
_cell.length_a   1.000
_cell.length_b   1.000
_cell.length_c   1.000
_cell.angle_alpha   90.00
_cell.angle_beta   90.00
_cell.angle_gamma   90.00
#
_symmetry.space_group_name_H-M   'P 1'
#
loop_
_entity.id
_entity.type
_entity.pdbx_description
1 polymer ?
#
loop_
_entity_poly.entity_id
_entity_poly.type
_entity_poly.pdbx_seq_one_letter_code
_entity_poly.pdbx_strand_id
1 'polypeptide(L)' 'MKAQNDMSLWSIIERLQRRLERQGMSAAAADKAVAIAVRQLATAR' A
#
# COMPACT_ATOMS: atom_id res chain seq x y z
N MET A 1 9.41 -8.69 25.76
CA MET A 1 8.75 -7.87 24.72
C MET A 1 9.45 -8.11 23.39
N LYS A 2 8.89 -8.96 22.51
CA LYS A 2 9.34 -9.14 21.12
C LYS A 2 8.10 -9.35 20.24
N ALA A 3 7.31 -8.29 20.09
CA ALA A 3 6.25 -8.18 19.10
C ALA A 3 6.70 -7.19 18.01
N GLN A 4 7.91 -7.40 17.51
CA GLN A 4 8.51 -6.59 16.47
C GLN A 4 8.17 -7.29 15.15
N ASN A 5 7.41 -6.62 14.28
CA ASN A 5 7.34 -6.83 12.83
C ASN A 5 6.31 -7.73 12.13
N ASP A 6 5.19 -8.15 12.74
CA ASP A 6 4.07 -8.66 11.92
C ASP A 6 3.19 -7.52 11.38
N MET A 7 3.76 -6.67 10.50
CA MET A 7 2.91 -5.81 9.67
C MET A 7 2.24 -6.70 8.61
N SER A 8 0.93 -6.89 8.76
CA SER A 8 0.13 -7.54 7.73
C SER A 8 0.26 -6.79 6.40
N LEU A 9 0.18 -7.52 5.28
CA LEU A 9 0.16 -6.93 3.94
C LEU A 9 -0.91 -5.82 3.84
N TRP A 10 -2.04 -6.02 4.50
CA TRP A 10 -3.09 -5.02 4.65
C TRP A 10 -2.59 -3.72 5.29
N SER A 11 -1.87 -3.81 6.41
CA SER A 11 -1.30 -2.64 7.10
C SER A 11 -0.30 -1.89 6.23
N ILE A 12 0.46 -2.61 5.39
CA ILE A 12 1.40 -2.01 4.45
C ILE A 12 0.65 -1.24 3.35
N ILE A 13 -0.37 -1.87 2.76
CA ILE A 13 -1.24 -1.28 1.73
C ILE A 13 -1.94 -0.04 2.26
N GLU A 14 -2.55 -0.12 3.45
CA GLU A 14 -3.28 0.99 4.06
C GLU A 14 -2.35 2.18 4.35
N ARG A 15 -1.14 1.90 4.85
CA ARG A 15 -0.15 2.95 5.15
C ARG A 15 0.35 3.63 3.88
N LEU A 16 0.45 2.88 2.78
CA LEU A 16 0.80 3.40 1.46
C LEU A 16 -0.33 4.28 0.90
N GLN A 17 -1.58 3.83 0.94
CA GLN A 17 -2.75 4.61 0.53
C GLN A 17 -2.83 5.94 1.30
N ARG A 18 -2.77 5.89 2.64
CA ARG A 18 -2.78 7.10 3.49
C ARG A 18 -1.59 8.03 3.24
N ARG A 19 -0.45 7.50 2.78
CA ARG A 19 0.70 8.33 2.40
C ARG A 19 0.44 9.06 1.09
N LEU A 20 -0.11 8.38 0.08
CA LEU A 20 -0.46 8.98 -1.21
C LEU A 20 -1.55 10.05 -1.04
N GLU A 21 -2.55 9.80 -0.21
CA GLU A 21 -3.58 10.79 0.12
C GLU A 21 -3.00 12.06 0.76
N ARG A 22 -2.04 11.90 1.69
CA ARG A 22 -1.31 13.04 2.28
C ARG A 22 -0.43 13.80 1.28
N GLN A 23 -0.12 13.20 0.15
CA GLN A 23 0.59 13.86 -0.97
C GLN A 23 -0.38 14.55 -1.93
N GLY A 24 -1.68 14.59 -1.62
CA GLY A 24 -2.70 15.27 -2.42
C GLY A 24 -3.37 14.39 -3.48
N MET A 25 -3.13 13.07 -3.46
CA MET A 25 -3.90 12.16 -4.31
C MET A 25 -5.30 11.96 -3.73
N SER A 26 -6.31 11.85 -4.60
CA SER A 26 -7.62 11.38 -4.16
C SER A 26 -7.54 9.91 -3.72
N ALA A 27 -8.41 9.49 -2.79
CA ALA A 27 -8.46 8.11 -2.32
C ALA A 27 -8.59 7.12 -3.50
N ALA A 28 -9.47 7.42 -4.47
CA ALA A 28 -9.64 6.60 -5.66
C ALA A 28 -8.37 6.49 -6.53
N ALA A 29 -7.59 7.59 -6.63
CA ALA A 29 -6.32 7.57 -7.35
C ALA A 29 -5.24 6.78 -6.58
N ALA A 30 -5.20 6.91 -5.26
CA ALA A 30 -4.30 6.16 -4.39
C ALA A 30 -4.57 4.65 -4.49
N ASP A 31 -5.83 4.24 -4.37
CA ASP A 31 -6.26 2.84 -4.52
C ASP A 31 -5.84 2.25 -5.86
N LYS A 32 -6.09 2.99 -6.94
CA LYS A 32 -5.72 2.56 -8.29
C LYS A 32 -4.20 2.41 -8.43
N ALA A 33 -3.42 3.35 -7.90
CA ALA A 33 -1.96 3.29 -7.94
C ALA A 33 -1.42 2.08 -7.17
N VAL A 34 -1.96 1.80 -5.98
CA VAL A 34 -1.57 0.63 -5.19
C VAL A 34 -1.96 -0.68 -5.89
N ALA A 35 -3.16 -0.78 -6.46
CA ALA A 35 -3.60 -1.97 -7.21
C ALA A 35 -2.69 -2.26 -8.41
N ILE A 36 -2.24 -1.23 -9.13
CA ILE A 36 -1.28 -1.36 -10.24
C ILE A 36 0.06 -1.88 -9.71
N ALA A 37 0.60 -1.27 -8.65
CA ALA A 37 1.89 -1.66 -8.08
C ALA A 37 1.87 -3.13 -7.58
N VAL A 38 0.80 -3.55 -6.90
CA VAL A 38 0.62 -4.93 -6.45
C VAL A 38 0.55 -5.90 -7.62
N ARG A 39 -0.19 -5.54 -8.69
CA ARG A 39 -0.27 -6.35 -9.90
C ARG A 39 1.10 -6.50 -10.56
N GLN A 40 1.85 -5.41 -10.72
CA GLN A 40 3.20 -5.42 -11.29
C GLN A 40 4.13 -6.31 -10.49
N LEU A 41 4.10 -6.22 -9.16
CA LEU A 41 4.88 -7.08 -8.27
C LEU A 41 4.51 -8.56 -8.43
N ALA A 42 3.23 -8.87 -8.57
CA ALA A 42 2.77 -10.25 -8.78
C ALA A 42 3.18 -10.82 -10.15
N THR A 43 3.33 -9.97 -11.18
CA THR A 43 3.72 -10.36 -12.54
C THR A 43 5.21 -10.28 -12.82
N ALA A 44 6.01 -9.63 -11.97
CA ALA A 44 7.46 -9.50 -12.13
C ALA A 44 8.25 -10.77 -11.74
N ARG A 45 7.60 -11.93 -11.81
CA ARG A 45 8.07 -13.21 -11.31
C ARG A 45 8.54 -14.13 -12.43
#